data_AF-A0A7C0YZM1-F1
#
_entry.id   AF-A0A7C0YZM1-F1
#
_cell.length_a   1.000
_cell.length_b   1.000
_cell.length_c   1.000
_cell.angle_alpha   90.00
_cell.angle_beta   90.00
_cell.angle_gamma   90.00
#
_symmetry.space_group_name_H-M   'P 1'
#
loop_
_entity.id
_entity.type
_entity.pdbx_description
1 polymer ?
#
loop_
_entity_poly.entity_id
_entity_poly.type
_entity_poly.pdbx_seq_one_letter_code
_entity_poly.pdbx_strand_id
1 'polypeptide(L)'
;MEDIDDLKKKIAGEIVLSNAPGNTIKKWRQLFKISQAELSKELNMSSSVISDYESGRRKSPGTKIIEKIVNGLIRIDLEKGGKIIDEFMALYRNSDFKTFILKMKDFEKPVKIKEFLREINGEPCYEFDDRNIYGYSLIDSQKAILNFSPLELSRVSSLISRHCMIFTNLKRGRSPMVAIRLTNLKPGLIVFHGIKKPDELALRIAKLEKLPLAISYVSTVERLMDMLEALNNKF
;
A
#
# COMPACT_ATOMS: atom_id res chain seq x y z
N MET A 1 22.34 7.84 2.84
CA MET A 1 22.01 9.28 2.87
C MET A 1 21.27 9.67 1.61
N GLU A 2 21.71 9.19 0.44
CA GLU A 2 21.01 9.30 -0.85
C GLU A 2 19.59 8.70 -0.83
N ASP A 3 19.40 7.50 -0.27
CA ASP A 3 18.08 6.86 -0.18
C ASP A 3 17.03 7.64 0.64
N ILE A 4 17.46 8.37 1.68
CA ILE A 4 16.57 9.21 2.50
C ILE A 4 16.13 10.42 1.69
N ASP A 5 17.02 10.98 0.87
CA ASP A 5 16.71 12.11 0.01
C ASP A 5 15.69 11.70 -1.08
N ASP A 6 15.80 10.50 -1.63
CA ASP A 6 14.82 9.96 -2.56
C ASP A 6 13.45 9.71 -1.92
N LEU A 7 13.42 9.24 -0.67
CA LEU A 7 12.17 9.14 0.09
C LEU A 7 11.56 10.53 0.31
N LYS A 8 12.36 11.54 0.66
CA LYS A 8 11.87 12.92 0.81
C LYS A 8 11.30 13.46 -0.49
N LYS A 9 12.00 13.28 -1.62
CA LYS A 9 11.53 13.66 -2.96
C LYS A 9 10.22 12.97 -3.32
N LYS A 10 10.10 11.66 -3.02
CA LYS A 10 8.87 10.89 -3.23
C LYS A 10 7.71 11.49 -2.44
N ILE A 11 7.87 11.69 -1.14
CA ILE A 11 6.82 12.23 -0.27
C ILE A 11 6.42 13.63 -0.73
N ALA A 12 7.39 14.51 -0.94
CA ALA A 12 7.14 15.88 -1.38
C ALA A 12 6.46 15.92 -2.75
N GLY A 13 6.94 15.12 -3.72
CA GLY A 13 6.36 15.00 -5.04
C GLY A 13 4.91 14.51 -5.01
N GLU A 14 4.62 13.50 -4.17
CA GLU A 14 3.25 13.01 -4.01
C GLU A 14 2.31 14.08 -3.43
N ILE A 15 2.78 14.86 -2.44
CA ILE A 15 1.99 15.96 -1.87
C ILE A 15 1.71 17.05 -2.93
N VAL A 16 2.72 17.41 -3.73
CA VAL A 16 2.61 18.47 -4.74
C VAL A 16 1.72 18.07 -5.91
N LEU A 17 1.80 16.81 -6.36
CA LEU A 17 1.05 16.30 -7.52
C LEU A 17 -0.37 15.82 -7.16
N SER A 18 -0.71 15.76 -5.88
CA SER A 18 -2.02 15.31 -5.40
C SER A 18 -3.12 16.35 -5.64
N ASN A 19 -4.30 15.89 -6.06
CA ASN A 19 -5.51 16.72 -6.12
C ASN A 19 -6.03 17.09 -4.71
N ALA A 20 -5.60 16.35 -3.67
CA ALA A 20 -5.94 16.60 -2.28
C ALA A 20 -4.67 16.58 -1.38
N PRO A 21 -3.81 17.61 -1.44
CA PRO A 21 -2.52 17.63 -0.71
C PRO A 21 -2.66 17.42 0.80
N GLY A 22 -3.74 17.92 1.41
CA GLY A 22 -4.06 17.72 2.82
C GLY A 22 -4.26 16.25 3.19
N ASN A 23 -5.00 15.50 2.35
CA ASN A 23 -5.20 14.07 2.55
C ASN A 23 -3.88 13.30 2.38
N THR A 24 -3.05 13.70 1.43
CA THR A 24 -1.72 13.10 1.21
C THR A 24 -0.77 13.35 2.39
N ILE A 25 -0.77 14.55 2.97
CA ILE A 25 -0.03 14.84 4.21
C ILE A 25 -0.50 13.93 5.34
N LYS A 26 -1.83 13.82 5.54
CA LYS A 26 -2.42 12.96 6.56
C LYS A 26 -2.04 11.50 6.38
N LYS A 27 -2.12 10.99 5.14
CA LYS A 27 -1.70 9.64 4.77
C LYS A 27 -0.26 9.39 5.20
N TRP A 28 0.68 10.24 4.77
CA TRP A 28 2.09 10.07 5.11
C TRP A 28 2.35 10.14 6.61
N ARG A 29 1.73 11.09 7.33
CA ARG A 29 1.82 11.14 8.80
C ARG A 29 1.33 9.84 9.46
N GLN A 30 0.21 9.29 9.00
CA GLN A 30 -0.34 8.04 9.52
C GLN A 30 0.54 6.83 9.19
N LEU A 31 1.13 6.80 8.00
CA LEU A 31 2.06 5.75 7.57
C LEU A 31 3.29 5.68 8.48
N PHE A 32 3.84 6.86 8.81
CA PHE A 32 4.91 7.03 9.78
C PHE A 32 4.47 6.80 11.24
N LYS A 33 3.18 6.55 11.48
CA LYS A 33 2.60 6.34 12.82
C LYS A 33 2.87 7.51 13.78
N ILE A 34 2.85 8.73 13.23
CA ILE A 34 3.06 9.97 13.97
C ILE A 34 1.69 10.61 14.25
N SER A 35 1.45 11.09 15.47
CA SER A 35 0.23 11.85 15.80
C SER A 35 0.34 13.31 15.34
N GLN A 36 -0.80 14.01 15.22
CA GLN A 36 -0.77 15.45 14.90
C GLN A 36 -0.03 16.26 15.97
N ALA A 37 -0.11 15.84 17.24
CA ALA A 37 0.57 16.47 18.36
C ALA A 37 2.10 16.33 18.27
N GLU A 38 2.58 15.13 17.95
CA GLU A 38 4.03 14.88 17.76
C GLU A 38 4.58 15.68 16.59
N LEU A 39 3.91 15.66 15.44
CA LEU A 39 4.33 16.45 14.28
C LEU A 39 4.29 17.95 14.60
N SER A 40 3.25 18.44 15.28
CA SER A 40 3.15 19.86 15.62
C SER A 40 4.28 20.31 16.56
N LYS A 41 4.68 19.44 17.51
CA LYS A 41 5.79 19.70 18.43
C LYS A 41 7.11 19.83 17.66
N GLU A 42 7.41 18.87 16.79
CA GLU A 42 8.61 18.88 15.95
C GLU A 42 8.69 20.13 15.05
N LEU A 43 7.55 20.55 14.50
CA LEU A 43 7.50 21.69 13.59
C LEU A 43 7.41 23.06 14.30
N ASN A 44 7.32 23.07 15.64
CA ASN A 44 7.03 24.26 16.45
C ASN A 44 5.77 25.00 15.96
N MET A 45 4.70 24.25 15.75
CA MET A 45 3.39 24.74 15.29
C MET A 45 2.28 24.22 16.20
N SER A 46 1.10 24.83 16.15
CA SER A 46 -0.05 24.28 16.87
C SER A 46 -0.60 23.06 16.14
N SER A 47 -1.12 22.08 16.90
CA SER A 47 -1.77 20.89 16.31
C SER A 47 -2.99 21.24 15.45
N SER A 48 -3.65 22.38 15.73
CA SER A 48 -4.72 22.91 14.90
C SER A 48 -4.26 23.25 13.48
N VAL A 49 -3.04 23.78 13.31
CA VAL A 49 -2.53 24.10 11.96
C VAL A 49 -2.25 22.83 11.16
N ILE A 50 -1.73 21.78 11.79
CA ILE A 50 -1.58 20.47 11.14
C ILE A 50 -2.96 19.93 10.73
N SER A 51 -3.94 19.99 11.62
CA SER A 51 -5.31 19.58 11.32
C SER A 51 -5.95 20.42 10.21
N ASP A 52 -5.65 21.71 10.10
CA ASP A 52 -6.17 22.59 9.04
C ASP A 52 -5.65 22.19 7.66
N TYR A 53 -4.38 21.80 7.56
CA TYR A 53 -3.83 21.24 6.33
C TYR A 53 -4.47 19.88 6.03
N GLU A 54 -4.49 18.97 7.00
CA GLU A 54 -5.00 17.60 6.79
C GLU A 54 -6.50 17.52 6.47
N SER A 55 -7.28 18.51 6.90
CA SER A 55 -8.72 18.62 6.61
C SER A 55 -9.02 19.35 5.31
N GLY A 56 -8.01 19.90 4.63
CA GLY A 56 -8.19 20.69 3.42
C GLY A 56 -8.73 22.10 3.66
N ARG A 57 -8.89 22.55 4.91
CA ARG A 57 -9.19 23.96 5.23
C ARG A 57 -8.13 24.89 4.65
N ARG A 58 -6.88 24.44 4.65
CA ARG A 58 -5.77 25.06 3.90
C ARG A 58 -5.50 24.26 2.63
N LYS A 59 -6.13 24.68 1.53
CA LYS A 59 -6.18 23.93 0.27
C LYS A 59 -4.81 23.65 -0.36
N SER A 60 -3.85 24.56 -0.23
CA SER A 60 -2.54 24.46 -0.90
C SER A 60 -1.40 24.76 0.07
N PRO A 61 -0.71 23.75 0.62
CA PRO A 61 0.48 23.97 1.43
C PRO A 61 1.61 24.55 0.58
N GLY A 62 2.23 25.65 1.06
CA GLY A 62 3.39 26.24 0.39
C GLY A 62 4.61 25.32 0.47
N THR A 63 5.56 25.49 -0.44
CA THR A 63 6.78 24.66 -0.55
C THR A 63 7.55 24.55 0.76
N LYS A 64 7.73 25.65 1.49
CA LYS A 64 8.38 25.66 2.82
C LYS A 64 7.64 24.83 3.87
N ILE A 65 6.31 24.76 3.80
CA ILE A 65 5.51 23.93 4.72
C ILE A 65 5.65 22.46 4.37
N ILE A 66 5.62 22.12 3.08
CA ILE A 66 5.85 20.76 2.60
C ILE A 66 7.22 20.28 3.07
N GLU A 67 8.28 21.06 2.82
CA GLU A 67 9.64 20.76 3.26
C GLU A 67 9.71 20.54 4.78
N LYS A 68 9.11 21.43 5.57
CA LYS A 68 9.05 21.28 7.03
C LYS A 68 8.39 19.97 7.44
N ILE A 69 7.21 19.68 6.90
CA ILE A 69 6.46 18.45 7.20
C ILE A 69 7.27 17.22 6.85
N VAL A 70 7.80 17.14 5.62
CA VAL A 70 8.57 15.98 5.16
C VAL A 70 9.81 15.77 6.03
N ASN A 71 10.57 16.83 6.33
CA ASN A 71 11.73 16.73 7.21
C ASN A 71 11.35 16.34 8.64
N GLY A 72 10.23 16.87 9.16
CA GLY A 72 9.72 16.52 10.49
C GLY A 72 9.33 15.04 10.60
N LEU A 73 8.63 14.49 9.59
CA LEU A 73 8.29 13.06 9.56
C LEU A 73 9.54 12.19 9.62
N ILE A 74 10.56 12.53 8.83
CA ILE A 74 11.83 11.79 8.79
C ILE A 74 12.57 11.89 10.13
N ARG A 75 12.67 13.08 10.72
CA ARG A 75 13.36 13.26 12.01
C ARG A 75 12.69 12.47 13.14
N ILE A 76 11.37 12.58 13.26
CA ILE A 76 10.62 11.85 14.31
C ILE A 76 10.81 10.33 14.17
N ASP A 77 10.83 9.79 12.94
CA ASP A 77 11.07 8.35 12.75
C ASP A 77 12.49 7.95 13.12
N LEU A 78 13.51 8.72 12.70
CA LEU A 78 14.90 8.47 13.07
C LEU A 78 15.10 8.50 14.59
N GLU A 79 14.47 9.45 15.28
CA GLU A 79 14.48 9.52 16.76
C GLU A 79 13.83 8.28 17.42
N LYS A 80 12.85 7.67 16.74
CA LYS A 80 12.18 6.42 17.16
C LYS A 80 12.90 5.15 16.67
N GLY A 81 14.11 5.27 16.14
CA GLY A 81 14.93 4.15 15.67
C GLY A 81 14.83 3.84 14.17
N GLY A 82 14.22 4.72 13.37
CA GLY A 82 14.29 4.71 11.91
C GLY A 82 13.55 3.57 11.20
N LYS A 83 12.63 2.90 11.91
CA LYS A 83 12.00 1.67 11.40
C LYS A 83 11.24 1.88 10.10
N ILE A 84 10.46 2.96 9.98
CA ILE A 84 9.65 3.20 8.76
C ILE A 84 10.57 3.56 7.60
N ILE A 85 11.60 4.37 7.86
CA ILE A 85 12.61 4.71 6.85
C ILE A 85 13.35 3.46 6.39
N ASP A 86 13.78 2.57 7.29
CA ASP A 86 14.44 1.32 6.93
C ASP A 86 13.53 0.39 6.11
N GLU A 87 12.25 0.30 6.46
CA GLU A 87 11.23 -0.45 5.69
C GLU A 87 11.08 0.13 4.28
N PHE A 88 11.08 1.46 4.13
CA PHE A 88 11.09 2.13 2.82
C PHE A 88 12.41 1.97 2.07
N MET A 89 13.56 2.08 2.72
CA MET A 89 14.86 1.93 2.05
C MET A 89 15.04 0.49 1.55
N ALA A 90 14.55 -0.51 2.29
CA ALA A 90 14.53 -1.90 1.84
C ALA A 90 13.72 -2.10 0.55
N LEU A 91 12.65 -1.32 0.34
CA LEU A 91 11.91 -1.31 -0.93
C LEU A 91 12.72 -0.76 -2.10
N TYR A 92 13.49 0.30 -1.87
CA TYR A 92 14.20 1.03 -2.91
C TYR A 92 15.56 0.40 -3.25
N ARG A 93 16.25 -0.17 -2.26
CA ARG A 93 17.56 -0.82 -2.44
C ARG A 93 17.49 -2.14 -3.19
N ASN A 94 16.33 -2.80 -3.19
CA ASN A 94 16.11 -4.01 -3.96
C ASN A 94 15.56 -3.64 -5.34
N SER A 95 16.46 -3.53 -6.32
CA SER A 95 16.14 -3.42 -7.76
C SER A 95 15.11 -4.46 -8.22
N ASP A 96 15.10 -5.61 -7.56
CA ASP A 96 14.21 -6.72 -7.81
C ASP A 96 12.75 -6.45 -7.41
N PHE A 97 12.50 -5.52 -6.50
CA PHE A 97 11.13 -5.18 -6.09
C PHE A 97 10.32 -4.55 -7.23
N LYS A 98 10.99 -3.76 -8.10
CA LYS A 98 10.39 -3.25 -9.33
C LYS A 98 10.17 -4.32 -10.40
N THR A 99 10.84 -5.48 -10.30
CA THR A 99 10.77 -6.51 -11.35
C THR A 99 9.48 -7.34 -11.30
N PHE A 100 8.94 -7.56 -10.09
CA PHE A 100 7.72 -8.36 -9.92
C PHE A 100 6.48 -7.53 -9.58
N ILE A 101 6.61 -6.29 -9.07
CA ILE A 101 5.47 -5.39 -8.91
C ILE A 101 5.21 -4.73 -10.25
N LEU A 102 4.17 -5.20 -10.94
CA LEU A 102 3.74 -4.66 -12.23
C LEU A 102 3.11 -3.27 -12.06
N LYS A 103 2.37 -3.06 -10.96
CA LYS A 103 1.73 -1.78 -10.65
C LYS A 103 1.45 -1.68 -9.15
N MET A 104 1.59 -0.50 -8.57
CA MET A 104 1.20 -0.25 -7.19
C MET A 104 0.65 1.16 -7.06
N LYS A 105 -0.45 1.30 -6.33
CA LYS A 105 -1.03 2.60 -6.06
C LYS A 105 -1.86 2.60 -4.77
N ASP A 106 -1.89 3.75 -4.13
CA ASP A 106 -2.71 4.03 -2.96
C ASP A 106 -3.96 4.79 -3.41
N PHE A 107 -5.09 4.54 -2.77
CA PHE A 107 -6.34 5.24 -3.04
C PHE A 107 -6.39 6.56 -2.26
N GLU A 108 -7.02 7.60 -2.83
CA GLU A 108 -7.19 8.87 -2.13
C GLU A 108 -8.17 8.74 -0.95
N LYS A 109 -9.17 7.87 -1.09
CA LYS A 109 -10.10 7.48 -0.02
C LYS A 109 -10.15 5.95 0.16
N PRO A 110 -10.48 5.44 1.37
CA PRO A 110 -10.64 4.01 1.58
C PRO A 110 -11.79 3.45 0.73
N VAL A 111 -11.56 2.30 0.09
CA VAL A 111 -12.53 1.64 -0.81
C VAL A 111 -13.05 0.36 -0.18
N LYS A 112 -14.35 0.09 -0.28
CA LYS A 112 -14.94 -1.17 0.21
C LYS A 112 -14.49 -2.35 -0.65
N ILE A 113 -14.21 -3.50 -0.05
CA ILE A 113 -13.80 -4.71 -0.80
C ILE A 113 -14.85 -5.07 -1.85
N LYS A 114 -16.14 -5.08 -1.51
CA LYS A 114 -17.21 -5.38 -2.48
C LYS A 114 -17.23 -4.42 -3.67
N GLU A 115 -16.96 -3.14 -3.43
CA GLU A 115 -16.88 -2.14 -4.49
C GLU A 115 -15.68 -2.41 -5.40
N PHE A 116 -14.50 -2.61 -4.82
CA PHE A 116 -13.29 -2.92 -5.57
C PHE A 116 -13.43 -4.21 -6.40
N LEU A 117 -14.03 -5.27 -5.85
CA LEU A 117 -14.23 -6.53 -6.56
C LEU A 117 -15.11 -6.37 -7.80
N ARG A 118 -16.18 -5.56 -7.74
CA ARG A 118 -17.02 -5.29 -8.92
C ARG A 118 -16.22 -4.67 -10.07
N GLU A 119 -15.33 -3.74 -9.73
CA GLU A 119 -14.52 -3.04 -10.73
C GLU A 119 -13.50 -3.95 -11.43
N ILE A 120 -13.06 -5.03 -10.78
CA ILE A 120 -12.07 -5.96 -11.35
C ILE A 120 -12.69 -7.29 -11.79
N ASN A 121 -14.01 -7.34 -11.99
CA ASN A 121 -14.76 -8.57 -12.28
C ASN A 121 -14.36 -9.72 -11.33
N GLY A 122 -14.42 -9.44 -10.03
CA GLY A 122 -13.93 -10.31 -8.98
C GLY A 122 -15.02 -10.92 -8.11
N GLU A 123 -14.78 -12.13 -7.65
CA GLU A 123 -15.68 -12.89 -6.76
C GLU A 123 -14.96 -13.40 -5.50
N PRO A 124 -15.60 -13.32 -4.33
CA PRO A 124 -15.03 -13.86 -3.10
C PRO A 124 -14.93 -15.40 -3.17
N CYS A 125 -13.81 -15.94 -2.70
CA CYS A 125 -13.61 -17.40 -2.60
C CYS A 125 -14.33 -18.03 -1.41
N TYR A 126 -14.71 -17.22 -0.41
CA TYR A 126 -15.50 -17.58 0.76
C TYR A 126 -16.04 -16.32 1.43
N GLU A 127 -16.96 -16.45 2.40
CA GLU A 127 -17.53 -15.31 3.10
C GLU A 127 -16.54 -14.64 4.07
N PHE A 128 -16.44 -13.32 4.00
CA PHE A 128 -15.62 -12.48 4.89
C PHE A 128 -16.21 -11.07 5.01
N ASP A 129 -15.81 -10.33 6.04
CA ASP A 129 -16.30 -8.96 6.29
C ASP A 129 -15.95 -7.99 5.15
N ASP A 130 -16.89 -7.12 4.79
CA ASP A 130 -16.68 -6.05 3.81
C ASP A 130 -15.95 -4.84 4.43
N ARG A 131 -14.63 -4.99 4.58
CA ARG A 131 -13.73 -3.99 5.16
C ARG A 131 -13.26 -2.99 4.09
N ASN A 132 -12.57 -1.94 4.53
CA ASN A 132 -11.95 -0.98 3.62
C ASN A 132 -10.52 -1.43 3.27
N ILE A 133 -10.14 -1.22 2.02
CA ILE A 133 -8.77 -1.28 1.51
C ILE A 133 -8.29 0.11 1.11
N TYR A 134 -6.97 0.31 1.09
CA TYR A 134 -6.35 1.64 0.96
C TYR A 134 -5.46 1.79 -0.26
N GLY A 135 -5.36 0.74 -1.08
CA GLY A 135 -4.55 0.71 -2.29
C GLY A 135 -4.50 -0.69 -2.85
N TYR A 136 -3.70 -0.88 -3.91
CA TYR A 136 -3.43 -2.18 -4.49
C TYR A 136 -1.98 -2.33 -4.94
N SER A 137 -1.52 -3.58 -4.99
CA SER A 137 -0.26 -3.99 -5.60
C SER A 137 -0.54 -5.16 -6.55
N LEU A 138 -0.26 -4.98 -7.84
CA LEU A 138 -0.32 -6.00 -8.86
C LEU A 138 1.05 -6.68 -8.98
N ILE A 139 1.09 -7.99 -8.76
CA ILE A 139 2.31 -8.76 -8.54
C ILE A 139 2.34 -9.93 -9.51
N ASP A 140 3.41 -10.02 -10.30
CA ASP A 140 3.72 -11.22 -11.08
C ASP A 140 4.25 -12.31 -10.16
N SER A 141 3.48 -13.38 -9.97
CA SER A 141 3.82 -14.42 -9.01
C SER A 141 5.00 -15.29 -9.41
N GLN A 142 5.26 -15.44 -10.72
CA GLN A 142 6.41 -16.22 -11.20
C GLN A 142 7.70 -15.44 -11.02
N LYS A 143 7.68 -14.13 -11.27
CA LYS A 143 8.84 -13.28 -10.96
C LYS A 143 9.03 -13.13 -9.47
N ALA A 144 7.93 -12.99 -8.73
CA ALA A 144 7.95 -12.88 -7.28
C ALA A 144 8.65 -14.09 -6.65
N ILE A 145 8.25 -15.34 -6.94
CA ILE A 145 8.86 -16.50 -6.27
C ILE A 145 10.38 -16.63 -6.48
N LEU A 146 10.91 -16.12 -7.58
CA LEU A 146 12.34 -16.17 -7.89
C LEU A 146 13.13 -15.06 -7.18
N ASN A 147 12.50 -13.90 -6.98
CA ASN A 147 13.17 -12.68 -6.59
C ASN A 147 12.73 -12.13 -5.21
N PHE A 148 11.71 -12.72 -4.58
CA PHE A 148 11.24 -12.32 -3.25
C PHE A 148 11.93 -13.10 -2.13
N SER A 149 12.59 -12.39 -1.22
CA SER A 149 12.95 -12.95 0.08
C SER A 149 11.80 -12.81 1.09
N PRO A 150 11.50 -13.84 1.92
CA PRO A 150 10.56 -13.72 3.04
C PRO A 150 10.91 -12.58 4.02
N LEU A 151 12.19 -12.28 4.17
CA LEU A 151 12.68 -11.19 5.02
C LEU A 151 12.22 -9.81 4.49
N GLU A 152 12.17 -9.66 3.17
CA GLU A 152 11.73 -8.43 2.51
C GLU A 152 10.22 -8.27 2.62
N LEU A 153 9.44 -9.35 2.44
CA LEU A 153 7.98 -9.36 2.70
C LEU A 153 7.64 -8.89 4.11
N SER A 154 8.45 -9.29 5.11
CA SER A 154 8.25 -8.83 6.48
C SER A 154 8.50 -7.32 6.63
N ARG A 155 9.46 -6.74 5.88
CA ARG A 155 9.80 -5.31 5.96
C ARG A 155 8.76 -4.43 5.27
N VAL A 156 8.22 -4.86 4.14
CA VAL A 156 7.11 -4.13 3.47
C VAL A 156 5.78 -4.23 4.19
N SER A 157 5.62 -5.21 5.09
CA SER A 157 4.32 -5.59 5.62
C SER A 157 3.51 -4.46 6.25
N SER A 158 4.16 -3.42 6.79
CA SER A 158 3.56 -2.21 7.35
C SER A 158 3.01 -1.25 6.28
N LEU A 159 3.71 -1.13 5.15
CA LEU A 159 3.43 -0.19 4.05
C LEU A 159 2.32 -0.68 3.13
N ILE A 160 2.19 -2.01 2.99
CA ILE A 160 1.12 -2.67 2.22
C ILE A 160 0.07 -3.33 3.12
N SER A 161 0.15 -3.13 4.44
CA SER A 161 -0.89 -3.57 5.36
C SER A 161 -2.19 -2.89 4.98
N ARG A 162 -3.27 -3.66 4.80
CA ARG A 162 -4.59 -3.18 4.36
C ARG A 162 -4.70 -2.77 2.88
N HIS A 163 -3.68 -3.02 2.05
CA HIS A 163 -3.82 -2.95 0.58
C HIS A 163 -4.35 -4.27 0.03
N CYS A 164 -4.92 -4.19 -1.17
CA CYS A 164 -5.20 -5.35 -1.99
C CYS A 164 -3.91 -5.87 -2.64
N MET A 165 -3.60 -7.15 -2.49
CA MET A 165 -2.52 -7.81 -3.22
C MET A 165 -3.12 -8.67 -4.33
N ILE A 166 -2.85 -8.29 -5.57
CA ILE A 166 -3.37 -8.95 -6.77
C ILE A 166 -2.23 -9.74 -7.39
N PHE A 167 -2.37 -11.06 -7.42
CA PHE A 167 -1.37 -11.97 -7.93
C PHE A 167 -1.75 -12.45 -9.33
N THR A 168 -0.88 -12.21 -10.31
CA THR A 168 -1.00 -12.67 -11.71
C THR A 168 -0.04 -13.83 -11.98
N ASN A 169 -0.17 -14.43 -13.17
CA ASN A 169 0.68 -15.53 -13.64
C ASN A 169 0.71 -16.74 -12.68
N LEU A 170 -0.41 -16.98 -11.99
CA LEU A 170 -0.60 -18.06 -11.05
C LEU A 170 -1.08 -19.35 -11.71
N LYS A 171 -0.66 -20.49 -11.17
CA LYS A 171 -1.33 -21.77 -11.44
C LYS A 171 -2.57 -21.96 -10.54
N ARG A 172 -2.38 -21.93 -9.22
CA ARG A 172 -3.47 -22.16 -8.23
C ARG A 172 -3.40 -21.31 -6.94
N GLY A 173 -2.42 -20.42 -6.79
CA GLY A 173 -2.35 -19.51 -5.63
C GLY A 173 -1.76 -20.07 -4.33
N ARG A 174 -1.27 -21.32 -4.30
CA ARG A 174 -0.64 -21.92 -3.10
C ARG A 174 0.60 -21.15 -2.63
N SER A 175 1.52 -20.86 -3.54
CA SER A 175 2.81 -20.23 -3.19
C SER A 175 2.65 -18.85 -2.52
N PRO A 176 1.84 -17.91 -3.07
CA PRO A 176 1.57 -16.64 -2.39
C PRO A 176 1.00 -16.80 -0.98
N MET A 177 0.04 -17.72 -0.77
CA MET A 177 -0.57 -17.88 0.55
C MET A 177 0.40 -18.47 1.58
N VAL A 178 1.25 -19.40 1.16
CA VAL A 178 2.29 -19.95 2.04
C VAL A 178 3.25 -18.83 2.45
N ALA A 179 3.71 -18.00 1.51
CA ALA A 179 4.58 -16.86 1.80
C ALA A 179 3.91 -15.85 2.75
N ILE A 180 2.64 -15.52 2.52
CA ILE A 180 1.87 -14.63 3.41
C ILE A 180 1.79 -15.20 4.82
N ARG A 181 1.54 -16.51 4.97
CA ARG A 181 1.46 -17.15 6.30
C ARG A 181 2.80 -17.21 7.04
N LEU A 182 3.90 -17.39 6.31
CA LEU A 182 5.25 -17.43 6.90
C LEU A 182 5.77 -16.03 7.29
N THR A 183 5.02 -14.98 6.95
CA THR A 183 5.38 -13.59 7.23
C THR A 183 4.30 -12.95 8.11
N ASN A 184 4.58 -11.79 8.70
CA ASN A 184 3.58 -11.01 9.45
C ASN A 184 2.70 -10.15 8.52
N LEU A 185 2.61 -10.49 7.25
CA LEU A 185 1.89 -9.72 6.24
C LEU A 185 0.37 -9.91 6.41
N LYS A 186 -0.36 -8.80 6.55
CA LYS A 186 -1.82 -8.79 6.65
C LYS A 186 -2.44 -7.89 5.57
N PRO A 187 -2.59 -8.40 4.34
CA PRO A 187 -3.25 -7.66 3.27
C PRO A 187 -4.71 -7.38 3.63
N GLY A 188 -5.23 -6.26 3.11
CA GLY A 188 -6.66 -5.94 3.26
C GLY A 188 -7.54 -6.81 2.38
N LEU A 189 -6.99 -7.28 1.25
CA LEU A 189 -7.61 -8.20 0.32
C LEU A 189 -6.52 -8.94 -0.47
N ILE A 190 -6.76 -10.20 -0.82
CA ILE A 190 -5.93 -10.97 -1.74
C ILE A 190 -6.79 -11.32 -2.94
N VAL A 191 -6.28 -11.08 -4.15
CA VAL A 191 -6.96 -11.43 -5.41
C VAL A 191 -6.06 -12.31 -6.24
N PHE A 192 -6.58 -13.45 -6.69
CA PHE A 192 -5.94 -14.28 -7.70
C PHE A 192 -6.52 -13.98 -9.08
N HIS A 193 -5.68 -13.52 -10.00
CA HIS A 193 -6.10 -13.23 -11.36
C HIS A 193 -5.95 -14.46 -12.26
N GLY A 194 -6.96 -14.71 -13.09
CA GLY A 194 -6.87 -15.66 -14.22
C GLY A 194 -6.91 -17.14 -13.85
N ILE A 195 -7.26 -17.47 -12.59
CA ILE A 195 -7.46 -18.86 -12.16
C ILE A 195 -8.96 -19.13 -11.94
N LYS A 196 -9.39 -20.38 -12.15
CA LYS A 196 -10.81 -20.77 -11.95
C LYS A 196 -11.15 -21.04 -10.49
N LYS A 197 -10.19 -21.57 -9.71
CA LYS A 197 -10.38 -21.98 -8.32
C LYS A 197 -9.05 -21.92 -7.58
N PRO A 198 -9.01 -21.42 -6.32
CA PRO A 198 -7.79 -21.49 -5.53
C PRO A 198 -7.45 -22.94 -5.15
N ASP A 199 -6.17 -23.18 -4.88
CA ASP A 199 -5.70 -24.40 -4.22
C ASP A 199 -6.39 -24.58 -2.85
N GLU A 200 -6.64 -25.82 -2.45
CA GLU A 200 -7.30 -26.11 -1.17
C GLU A 200 -6.49 -25.61 0.02
N LEU A 201 -5.15 -25.71 -0.03
CA LEU A 201 -4.29 -25.19 1.02
C LEU A 201 -4.34 -23.66 1.05
N ALA A 202 -4.36 -23.01 -0.12
CA ALA A 202 -4.48 -21.55 -0.22
C ALA A 202 -5.77 -21.06 0.45
N LEU A 203 -6.90 -21.72 0.15
CA LEU A 203 -8.20 -21.39 0.74
C LEU A 203 -8.23 -21.67 2.24
N ARG A 204 -7.61 -22.76 2.69
CA ARG A 204 -7.51 -23.10 4.13
C ARG A 204 -6.69 -22.07 4.89
N ILE A 205 -5.55 -21.62 4.34
CA ILE A 205 -4.73 -20.55 4.93
C ILE A 205 -5.56 -19.27 5.05
N ALA A 206 -6.25 -18.86 3.98
CA ALA A 206 -7.06 -17.65 3.99
C ALA A 206 -8.12 -17.66 5.12
N LYS A 207 -8.83 -18.78 5.28
CA LYS A 207 -9.83 -18.97 6.33
C LYS A 207 -9.22 -18.94 7.74
N LEU A 208 -8.11 -19.65 7.95
CA LEU A 208 -7.42 -19.71 9.26
C LEU A 208 -6.91 -18.34 9.69
N GLU A 209 -6.30 -17.60 8.78
CA GLU A 209 -5.73 -16.27 9.04
C GLU A 209 -6.77 -15.13 8.93
N LYS A 210 -8.02 -15.45 8.58
CA LYS A 210 -9.12 -14.50 8.33
C LYS A 210 -8.75 -13.44 7.28
N LEU A 211 -8.09 -13.86 6.21
CA LEU A 211 -7.63 -13.00 5.10
C LEU A 211 -8.63 -13.02 3.94
N PRO A 212 -9.29 -11.89 3.60
CA PRO A 212 -10.18 -11.83 2.46
C PRO A 212 -9.50 -12.31 1.18
N LEU A 213 -10.07 -13.33 0.53
CA LEU A 213 -9.53 -13.94 -0.69
C LEU A 213 -10.59 -13.96 -1.78
N ALA A 214 -10.23 -13.47 -2.95
CA ALA A 214 -11.08 -13.42 -4.14
C ALA A 214 -10.33 -13.89 -5.39
N ILE A 215 -11.09 -14.16 -6.45
CA ILE A 215 -10.58 -14.38 -7.80
C ILE A 215 -11.04 -13.22 -8.68
N SER A 216 -10.20 -12.77 -9.60
CA SER A 216 -10.61 -11.91 -10.73
C SER A 216 -10.60 -12.72 -12.02
N TYR A 217 -11.70 -12.66 -12.77
CA TYR A 217 -11.88 -13.35 -14.05
C TYR A 217 -11.60 -12.45 -15.26
N VAL A 218 -10.88 -11.35 -15.06
CA VAL A 218 -10.37 -10.56 -16.18
C VAL A 218 -9.47 -11.44 -17.05
N SER A 219 -9.61 -11.31 -18.37
CA SER A 219 -9.04 -12.25 -19.34
C SER A 219 -7.52 -12.18 -19.45
N THR A 220 -6.94 -10.99 -19.28
CA THR A 220 -5.51 -10.74 -19.47
C THR A 220 -4.98 -9.79 -18.41
N VAL A 221 -3.67 -9.88 -18.15
CA VAL A 221 -3.01 -9.00 -17.17
C VAL A 221 -3.06 -7.54 -17.61
N GLU A 222 -2.91 -7.30 -18.91
CA GLU A 222 -2.96 -5.97 -19.53
C GLU A 222 -4.33 -5.34 -19.32
N ARG A 223 -5.41 -6.08 -19.57
CA ARG A 223 -6.78 -5.59 -19.35
C ARG A 223 -7.03 -5.29 -17.88
N LEU A 224 -6.52 -6.12 -16.97
CA LEU A 224 -6.61 -5.84 -15.54
C LEU A 224 -5.84 -4.56 -15.18
N MET A 225 -4.67 -4.33 -15.78
CA MET A 225 -3.90 -3.10 -15.57
C MET A 225 -4.63 -1.84 -16.03
N ASP A 226 -5.32 -1.90 -17.19
CA ASP A 226 -6.13 -0.81 -17.71
C ASP A 226 -7.32 -0.51 -16.81
N MET A 227 -8.02 -1.56 -16.33
CA MET A 227 -9.14 -1.42 -15.40
C MET A 227 -8.68 -0.77 -14.08
N LEU A 228 -7.55 -1.23 -13.53
CA LEU A 228 -6.97 -0.65 -12.32
C LEU A 228 -6.54 0.81 -12.52
N GLU A 229 -6.13 1.20 -13.73
CA GLU A 229 -5.80 2.59 -14.05
C GLU A 229 -7.04 3.48 -14.13
N ALA A 230 -8.13 2.99 -14.69
CA ALA A 230 -9.39 3.73 -14.74
C ALA A 230 -9.95 4.04 -13.34
N LEU A 231 -9.65 3.19 -12.33
CA LEU A 231 -10.03 3.42 -10.94
C LEU A 231 -9.38 4.65 -10.31
N ASN A 232 -8.28 5.12 -10.87
CA ASN A 232 -7.56 6.29 -10.39
C ASN A 232 -8.40 7.55 -10.40
N ASN A 233 -9.37 7.65 -11.32
CA ASN A 233 -10.27 8.79 -11.41
C ASN A 233 -11.49 8.65 -10.50
N LYS A 234 -11.64 7.50 -9.83
CA LYS A 234 -12.83 7.12 -9.04
C LYS A 234 -12.57 7.11 -7.54
N PHE A 235 -11.34 6.77 -7.12
CA PHE A 235 -10.96 6.52 -5.72
C PHE A 235 -9.73 7.27 -5.23
#